data_AF-T0L8Y1-F1
#
_entry.id   AF-T0L8Y1-F1
#
_cell.length_a   1.000
_cell.length_b   1.000
_cell.length_c   1.000
_cell.angle_alpha   90.00
_cell.angle_beta   90.00
_cell.angle_gamma   90.00
#
_symmetry.space_group_name_H-M   'P 1'
#
loop_
_entity.id
_entity.type
_entity.pdbx_description
1 polymer ?
#
loop_
_entity_poly.entity_id
_entity_poly.type
_entity_poly.pdbx_seq_one_letter_code
_entity_poly.pdbx_strand_id
1 'polypeptide(L)'
;MSHYITTHDASSKAVFSPLPPTRPSSDLPLGSIQVLSSTHTFPVNLSTKSDITQYQTDQAQPSFTGTRIICPDNGTATLITTLNPGAESPMHRTMTLDVVVILEGAVELRLDSGETRVLRAGDLVV
;
A
#
# COMPACT_ATOMS: atom_id res chain seq x y z
N MET A 1 -3.20 -5.27 12.73
CA MET A 1 -1.76 -5.41 12.46
C MET A 1 -1.04 -4.26 13.16
N SER A 2 0.10 -4.52 13.82
CA SER A 2 0.96 -3.44 14.33
C SER A 2 1.78 -2.86 13.17
N HIS A 3 1.84 -1.55 13.06
CA HIS A 3 2.61 -0.85 12.02
C HIS A 3 3.64 0.06 12.70
N TYR A 4 4.90 -0.04 12.27
CA TYR A 4 6.04 0.67 12.86
C TYR A 4 6.85 1.34 11.75
N ILE A 5 7.13 2.63 11.91
CA ILE A 5 7.94 3.41 10.96
C ILE A 5 9.30 3.65 11.60
N THR A 6 10.38 3.45 10.86
CA THR A 6 11.75 3.67 11.34
C THR A 6 12.36 4.93 10.73
N THR A 7 13.30 5.56 11.43
CA THR A 7 14.06 6.73 10.97
C THR A 7 15.40 6.81 11.69
N HIS A 8 16.14 7.92 11.51
CA HIS A 8 17.36 8.21 12.27
C HIS A 8 17.19 9.43 13.18
N ASP A 9 17.76 9.41 14.38
CA ASP A 9 17.80 10.57 15.28
C ASP A 9 18.89 11.59 14.84
N ALA A 10 19.05 12.67 15.61
CA ALA A 10 20.05 13.71 15.34
C ALA A 10 21.50 13.22 15.48
N SER A 11 21.72 12.06 16.11
CA SER A 11 23.02 11.39 16.24
C SER A 11 23.21 10.27 15.22
N SER A 12 22.35 10.21 14.19
CA SER A 12 22.35 9.18 13.15
C SER A 12 22.12 7.75 13.65
N LYS A 13 21.46 7.57 14.81
CA LYS A 13 21.06 6.24 15.29
C LYS A 13 19.69 5.86 14.74
N ALA A 14 19.53 4.59 14.36
CA ALA A 14 18.24 4.06 13.94
C ALA A 14 17.25 4.02 15.11
N VAL A 15 16.06 4.59 14.92
CA VAL A 15 15.00 4.73 15.93
C VAL A 15 13.63 4.55 15.29
N PHE A 16 12.58 4.36 16.11
CA PHE A 16 11.20 4.42 15.64
C PHE A 16 10.75 5.89 15.48
N SER A 17 10.04 6.18 14.40
CA SER A 17 9.35 7.44 14.21
C SER A 17 8.21 7.56 15.21
N PRO A 18 7.98 8.74 15.82
CA PRO A 18 6.84 8.97 16.69
C PRO A 18 5.53 9.17 15.91
N LEU A 19 5.58 9.20 14.57
CA LEU A 19 4.39 9.35 13.72
C LEU A 19 3.42 8.18 14.00
N PRO A 20 2.15 8.45 14.35
CA PRO A 20 1.18 7.39 14.58
C PRO A 20 1.05 6.54 13.32
N PRO A 21 0.98 5.22 13.50
CA PRO A 21 0.88 4.34 12.37
C PRO A 21 -0.52 4.41 11.78
N THR A 22 -0.56 4.65 10.49
CA THR A 22 -1.66 4.45 9.55
C THR A 22 -2.71 5.54 9.41
N ARG A 23 -3.00 5.77 8.14
CA ARG A 23 -4.25 6.31 7.65
C ARG A 23 -5.40 5.34 8.00
N PRO A 24 -6.59 5.82 8.38
CA PRO A 24 -7.75 4.96 8.59
C PRO A 24 -8.05 4.10 7.36
N SER A 25 -8.48 2.85 7.59
CA SER A 25 -9.00 2.02 6.51
C SER A 25 -10.18 2.73 5.84
N SER A 26 -10.22 2.66 4.51
CA SER A 26 -11.36 3.13 3.73
C SER A 26 -12.19 1.93 3.31
N ASP A 27 -13.49 1.99 3.59
CA ASP A 27 -14.43 0.94 3.18
C ASP A 27 -14.68 1.02 1.68
N LEU A 28 -14.74 -0.15 1.05
CA LEU A 28 -15.05 -0.34 -0.36
C LEU A 28 -16.24 -1.32 -0.47
N PRO A 29 -17.04 -1.28 -1.54
CA PRO A 29 -18.11 -2.26 -1.74
C PRO A 29 -17.62 -3.72 -1.68
N LEU A 30 -16.37 -3.96 -2.09
CA LEU A 30 -15.72 -5.27 -2.12
C LEU A 30 -14.96 -5.63 -0.81
N GLY A 31 -14.90 -4.74 0.18
CA GLY A 31 -14.14 -4.96 1.41
C GLY A 31 -13.53 -3.67 1.95
N SER A 32 -12.22 -3.65 2.22
CA SER A 32 -11.54 -2.46 2.73
C SER A 32 -10.12 -2.33 2.19
N ILE A 33 -9.61 -1.10 2.18
CA ILE A 33 -8.25 -0.79 1.80
C ILE A 33 -7.61 0.14 2.82
N GLN A 34 -6.36 -0.11 3.17
CA GLN A 34 -5.58 0.71 4.09
C GLN A 34 -4.19 0.97 3.54
N VAL A 35 -3.83 2.25 3.38
CA VAL A 35 -2.47 2.66 2.99
C VAL A 35 -1.56 2.64 4.22
N LEU A 36 -0.54 1.80 4.18
CA LEU A 36 0.47 1.64 5.23
C LEU A 36 1.67 2.57 5.05
N SER A 37 2.05 2.88 3.82
CA SER A 37 3.10 3.85 3.52
C SER A 37 2.96 4.37 2.10
N SER A 38 3.48 5.58 1.84
CA SER A 38 3.58 6.14 0.50
C SER A 38 4.84 6.98 0.33
N THR A 39 5.35 7.02 -0.89
CA THR A 39 6.39 7.95 -1.35
C THR A 39 5.92 8.61 -2.64
N HIS A 40 6.27 9.86 -2.86
CA HIS A 40 5.95 10.58 -4.10
C HIS A 40 7.14 10.70 -5.06
N THR A 41 8.26 10.06 -4.70
CA THR A 41 9.47 9.99 -5.52
C THR A 41 10.08 8.59 -5.45
N PHE A 42 10.77 8.21 -6.52
CA PHE A 42 11.59 7.01 -6.61
C PHE A 42 12.85 7.31 -7.44
N PRO A 43 14.06 7.04 -6.94
CA PRO A 43 14.37 6.55 -5.59
C PRO A 43 14.04 7.60 -4.51
N VAL A 44 13.61 7.12 -3.34
CA VAL A 44 13.24 7.98 -2.20
C VAL A 44 14.50 8.48 -1.46
N ASN A 45 14.48 9.73 -0.98
CA ASN A 45 15.52 10.25 -0.07
C ASN A 45 15.10 10.06 1.39
N LEU A 46 15.80 9.15 2.09
CA LEU A 46 15.55 8.83 3.50
C LEU A 46 16.44 9.62 4.48
N SER A 47 17.31 10.50 3.98
CA SER A 47 18.29 11.24 4.82
C SER A 47 17.69 12.48 5.48
N THR A 48 16.59 12.99 4.95
CA THR A 48 15.99 14.28 5.34
C THR A 48 14.67 14.12 6.10
N LYS A 49 14.17 12.88 6.26
CA LYS A 49 12.82 12.57 6.78
C LYS A 49 11.67 13.18 5.95
N SER A 50 11.96 13.64 4.74
CA SER A 50 10.94 14.22 3.85
C SER A 50 9.89 13.19 3.44
N ASP A 51 10.26 11.91 3.36
CA ASP A 51 9.38 10.78 3.15
C ASP A 51 8.33 10.64 4.28
N ILE A 52 8.76 10.78 5.54
CA ILE A 52 7.88 10.69 6.71
C ILE A 52 6.93 11.90 6.76
N THR A 53 7.43 13.12 6.54
CA THR A 53 6.60 14.32 6.49
C THR A 53 5.60 14.28 5.33
N GLN A 54 6.02 13.77 4.17
CA GLN A 54 5.12 13.54 3.05
C GLN A 54 4.04 12.51 3.40
N TYR A 55 4.42 11.36 3.96
CA TYR A 55 3.45 10.33 4.33
C TYR A 55 2.46 10.84 5.38
N GLN A 56 2.90 11.66 6.34
CA GLN A 56 2.01 12.31 7.31
C GLN A 56 0.97 13.21 6.63
N THR A 57 1.36 13.92 5.57
CA THR A 57 0.42 14.70 4.75
C THR A 57 -0.62 13.80 4.09
N ASP A 58 -0.17 12.68 3.51
CA ASP A 58 -1.06 11.71 2.84
C ASP A 58 -2.04 11.04 3.82
N GLN A 59 -1.66 10.83 5.08
CA GLN A 59 -2.56 10.31 6.12
C GLN A 59 -3.77 11.22 6.38
N ALA A 60 -3.62 12.53 6.16
CA ALA A 60 -4.67 13.51 6.38
C ALA A 60 -5.63 13.66 5.17
N GLN A 61 -5.35 12.99 4.04
CA GLN A 61 -6.12 13.12 2.81
C GLN A 61 -6.94 11.86 2.51
N PRO A 62 -8.13 11.99 1.87
CA PRO A 62 -8.96 10.85 1.46
C PRO A 62 -8.44 10.16 0.19
N SER A 63 -7.49 10.73 -0.52
CA SER A 63 -6.82 10.12 -1.68
C SER A 63 -5.48 10.81 -1.93
N PHE A 64 -4.64 10.22 -2.78
CA PHE A 64 -3.47 10.94 -3.30
C PHE A 64 -3.92 12.07 -4.23
N THR A 65 -3.13 13.14 -4.29
CA THR A 65 -3.41 14.35 -5.08
C THR A 65 -3.03 14.23 -6.56
N GLY A 66 -2.68 13.02 -7.02
CA GLY A 66 -2.22 12.73 -8.38
C GLY A 66 -3.30 12.16 -9.29
N THR A 67 -2.88 11.65 -10.45
CA THR A 67 -3.79 10.99 -11.41
C THR A 67 -4.25 9.60 -10.95
N ARG A 68 -3.53 9.03 -9.98
CA ARG A 68 -3.77 7.70 -9.42
C ARG A 68 -4.35 7.78 -8.01
N ILE A 69 -5.26 6.85 -7.73
CA ILE A 69 -6.01 6.83 -6.47
C ILE A 69 -5.27 6.08 -5.37
N ILE A 70 -4.54 5.01 -5.73
CA ILE A 70 -4.01 4.00 -4.79
C ILE A 70 -2.47 3.99 -4.69
N CYS A 71 -1.76 4.60 -5.63
CA CYS A 71 -0.30 4.74 -5.59
C CYS A 71 0.10 6.09 -6.19
N PRO A 72 1.00 6.88 -5.56
CA PRO A 72 1.47 8.14 -6.13
C PRO A 72 2.10 7.98 -7.52
N ASP A 73 1.95 9.00 -8.38
CA ASP A 73 2.35 8.93 -9.79
C ASP A 73 3.84 8.63 -10.00
N ASN A 74 4.71 9.15 -9.12
CA ASN A 74 6.17 9.05 -9.24
C ASN A 74 6.82 8.32 -8.06
N GLY A 75 6.07 7.49 -7.33
CA GLY A 75 6.61 6.81 -6.17
C GLY A 75 5.97 5.47 -5.90
N THR A 76 5.83 5.14 -4.63
CA THR A 76 5.44 3.81 -4.17
C THR A 76 4.34 3.91 -3.14
N ALA A 77 3.55 2.85 -3.00
CA ALA A 77 2.61 2.68 -1.91
C ALA A 77 2.67 1.25 -1.41
N THR A 78 2.52 1.08 -0.10
CA THR A 78 2.27 -0.22 0.52
C THR A 78 0.89 -0.15 1.15
N LEU A 79 0.09 -1.18 0.93
CA LEU A 79 -1.29 -1.23 1.36
C LEU A 79 -1.69 -2.62 1.79
N ILE A 80 -2.73 -2.69 2.61
CA ILE A 80 -3.47 -3.91 2.89
C ILE A 80 -4.86 -3.76 2.28
N THR A 81 -5.25 -4.77 1.52
CA THR A 81 -6.61 -4.91 1.02
C THR A 81 -7.24 -6.13 1.66
N THR A 82 -8.43 -5.95 2.25
CA THR A 82 -9.27 -7.06 2.71
C THR A 82 -10.41 -7.19 1.72
N LEU A 83 -10.60 -8.39 1.18
CA LEU A 83 -11.72 -8.70 0.28
C LEU A 83 -12.79 -9.49 1.03
N ASN A 84 -14.04 -9.09 0.89
CA ASN A 84 -15.17 -9.84 1.44
C ASN A 84 -15.33 -11.17 0.69
N PRO A 85 -15.85 -12.23 1.33
CA PRO A 85 -16.15 -13.49 0.64
C PRO A 85 -17.08 -13.28 -0.56
N GLY A 86 -16.68 -13.82 -1.72
CA GLY A 86 -17.44 -13.68 -2.97
C GLY A 86 -17.34 -12.30 -3.63
N ALA A 87 -16.55 -11.37 -3.09
CA ALA A 87 -16.31 -10.09 -3.73
C ALA A 87 -15.47 -10.27 -5.01
N GLU A 88 -15.79 -9.49 -6.04
CA GLU A 88 -15.08 -9.46 -7.32
C GLU A 88 -14.70 -8.01 -7.65
N SER A 89 -13.42 -7.78 -7.96
CA SER A 89 -12.96 -6.49 -8.49
C SER A 89 -13.20 -6.41 -10.01
N PRO A 90 -13.50 -5.24 -10.56
CA PRO A 90 -13.49 -5.04 -12.01
C PRO A 90 -12.13 -5.38 -12.62
N MET A 91 -12.12 -5.96 -13.81
CA MET A 91 -10.88 -6.12 -14.59
C MET A 91 -10.32 -4.74 -14.94
N HIS A 92 -9.06 -4.49 -14.61
CA HIS A 92 -8.40 -3.21 -14.87
C HIS A 92 -6.88 -3.39 -15.02
N ARG A 93 -6.23 -2.34 -15.51
CA ARG A 93 -4.77 -2.26 -15.64
C ARG A 93 -4.28 -0.97 -15.00
N THR A 94 -3.26 -1.09 -14.17
CA THR A 94 -2.50 0.02 -13.59
C THR A 94 -1.15 0.16 -14.30
N MET A 95 -0.61 1.38 -14.33
CA MET A 95 0.78 1.62 -14.77
C MET A 95 1.73 1.53 -13.57
N THR A 96 1.67 0.42 -12.84
CA THR A 96 2.46 0.13 -11.64
C THR A 96 3.09 -1.26 -11.77
N LEU A 97 4.12 -1.52 -10.96
CA LEU A 97 4.58 -2.86 -10.66
C LEU A 97 4.10 -3.19 -9.25
N ASP A 98 3.28 -4.22 -9.12
CA ASP A 98 2.64 -4.57 -7.86
C ASP A 98 3.26 -5.87 -7.35
N VAL A 99 3.59 -5.93 -6.05
CA VAL A 99 3.99 -7.17 -5.39
C VAL A 99 2.90 -7.49 -4.38
N VAL A 100 2.08 -8.50 -4.69
CA VAL A 100 0.90 -8.85 -3.90
C VAL A 100 1.19 -10.15 -3.15
N VAL A 101 1.20 -10.08 -1.83
CA VAL A 101 1.35 -11.25 -0.95
C VAL A 101 0.02 -11.53 -0.29
N ILE A 102 -0.46 -12.77 -0.39
CA ILE A 102 -1.67 -13.19 0.31
C ILE A 102 -1.30 -13.44 1.78
N LEU A 103 -1.85 -12.62 2.68
CA LEU A 103 -1.61 -12.76 4.12
C LEU A 103 -2.50 -13.82 4.75
N GLU A 104 -3.79 -13.81 4.41
CA GLU A 104 -4.81 -14.68 4.99
C GLU A 104 -5.89 -15.02 3.94
N GLY A 105 -6.54 -16.17 4.11
CA GLY A 105 -7.61 -16.62 3.21
C GLY A 105 -7.10 -17.10 1.85
N ALA A 106 -7.95 -16.94 0.83
CA ALA A 106 -7.65 -17.30 -0.55
C ALA A 106 -8.35 -16.34 -1.52
N VAL A 107 -7.71 -16.08 -2.66
CA VAL A 107 -8.22 -15.20 -3.73
C VAL A 107 -8.00 -15.90 -5.08
N GLU A 108 -8.98 -15.83 -5.97
CA GLU A 108 -8.77 -16.21 -7.37
C GLU A 108 -8.29 -15.00 -8.17
N LEU A 109 -7.09 -15.07 -8.72
CA LEU A 109 -6.56 -14.09 -9.66
C LEU A 109 -6.94 -14.50 -11.08
N ARG A 110 -7.53 -13.57 -11.84
CA ARG A 110 -7.96 -13.76 -13.23
C ARG A 110 -7.26 -12.75 -14.12
N LEU A 111 -6.71 -13.21 -15.24
CA LEU A 111 -6.12 -12.36 -16.27
C LEU A 111 -7.12 -12.18 -17.44
N ASP A 112 -6.90 -11.16 -18.27
CA ASP A 112 -7.71 -10.87 -19.45
C ASP A 112 -7.61 -11.98 -20.52
N SER A 113 -6.53 -12.76 -20.52
CA SER A 113 -6.38 -13.98 -21.31
C SER A 113 -7.35 -15.11 -20.92
N GLY A 114 -8.04 -14.98 -19.78
CA GLY A 114 -8.87 -16.01 -19.18
C GLY A 114 -8.11 -16.99 -18.29
N GLU A 115 -6.78 -16.87 -18.17
CA GLU A 115 -6.01 -17.64 -17.21
C GLU A 115 -6.39 -17.27 -15.78
N THR A 116 -6.50 -18.29 -14.92
CA THR A 116 -6.83 -18.12 -13.51
C THR A 116 -5.90 -18.92 -12.61
N ARG A 117 -5.66 -18.41 -11.39
CA ARG A 117 -4.95 -19.12 -10.32
C ARG A 117 -5.60 -18.81 -8.99
N VAL A 118 -5.80 -19.83 -8.16
CA VAL A 118 -6.21 -19.66 -6.76
C VAL A 118 -4.96 -19.48 -5.91
N LEU A 119 -4.81 -18.28 -5.35
CA LEU A 119 -3.74 -17.89 -4.44
C LEU A 119 -4.21 -18.10 -3.00
N ARG A 120 -3.31 -18.56 -2.12
CA ARG A 120 -3.54 -18.81 -0.69
C ARG A 120 -2.50 -18.09 0.15
N ALA A 121 -2.75 -18.01 1.46
CA ALA A 121 -1.80 -17.43 2.40
C ALA A 121 -0.36 -17.93 2.17
N GLY A 122 0.58 -16.99 2.00
CA GLY A 122 1.98 -17.24 1.66
C GLY A 122 2.32 -17.17 0.17
N ASP A 123 1.33 -17.22 -0.73
CA ASP A 123 1.55 -17.02 -2.16
C ASP A 123 1.84 -15.55 -2.48
N LEU A 124 2.66 -15.34 -3.51
CA LEU A 124 3.07 -14.03 -4.00
C LEU A 124 2.84 -13.94 -5.51
N VAL A 125 2.33 -12.78 -5.96
CA VAL A 125 2.20 -12.44 -7.38
C VAL A 125 2.92 -11.13 -7.67
N VAL A 126 3.52 -11.08 -8.86
CA VAL A 126 4.17 -9.93 -9.48
C VAL A 126 3.56 -9.70 -10.85
#